data_AF-A0A9D6DB31-F1
#
_entry.id   AF-A0A9D6DB31-F1
#
_cell.length_a   1.000
_cell.length_b   1.000
_cell.length_c   1.000
_cell.angle_alpha   90.00
_cell.angle_beta   90.00
_cell.angle_gamma   90.00
#
_symmetry.space_group_name_H-M   'P 1'
#
loop_
_entity.id
_entity.type
_entity.pdbx_description
1 polymer ?
#
loop_
_entity_poly.entity_id
_entity_poly.type
_entity_poly.pdbx_seq_one_letter_code
_entity_poly.pdbx_strand_id
1 'polypeptide(L)'
;MFTPVTVALSISSMLHTTRVVAAFCLLTLASAAGAASLADRLAPGMPHYFDSFDATQQPWEPGQPLNIEEVFKNYQYYEILLDRDGKAIVVNQYIRGSKAASEKYRVLPDGSLQKSGQ
;
A
#
# COMPACT_ATOMS: atom_id res chain seq x y z
N MET A 1 -77.80 -41.40 -29.37
CA MET A 1 -77.78 -40.71 -28.05
C MET A 1 -76.76 -41.46 -27.18
N PHE A 2 -75.94 -40.73 -26.42
CA PHE A 2 -74.71 -41.15 -25.72
C PHE A 2 -73.40 -40.99 -26.52
N THR A 3 -72.68 -39.95 -26.11
CA THR A 3 -71.37 -39.46 -26.55
C THR A 3 -70.22 -40.25 -25.90
N PRO A 4 -69.07 -40.42 -26.58
CA PRO A 4 -67.85 -40.90 -25.93
C PRO A 4 -67.15 -39.78 -25.16
N VAL A 5 -66.77 -40.04 -23.91
CA VAL A 5 -65.88 -39.18 -23.12
C VAL A 5 -64.44 -39.59 -23.44
N THR A 6 -63.72 -38.72 -24.14
CA THR A 6 -62.28 -38.84 -24.40
C THR A 6 -61.52 -38.22 -23.24
N VAL A 7 -60.66 -39.00 -22.59
CA VAL A 7 -59.69 -38.52 -21.59
C VAL A 7 -58.53 -37.86 -22.33
N ALA A 8 -58.35 -36.56 -22.15
CA ALA A 8 -57.16 -35.84 -22.59
C ALA A 8 -56.19 -35.68 -21.41
N LEU A 9 -55.02 -36.31 -21.50
CA LEU A 9 -53.88 -36.03 -20.64
C LEU A 9 -53.32 -34.65 -21.01
N SER A 10 -53.43 -33.66 -20.12
CA SER A 10 -52.66 -32.42 -20.21
C SER A 10 -51.46 -32.50 -19.27
N ILE A 11 -50.29 -32.74 -19.88
CA ILE A 11 -48.98 -32.54 -19.27
C ILE A 11 -48.71 -31.04 -19.28
N SER A 12 -48.70 -30.40 -18.12
CA SER A 12 -48.02 -29.11 -17.89
C SER A 12 -48.08 -28.76 -16.41
N SER A 13 -47.03 -29.12 -15.66
CA SER A 13 -46.70 -28.39 -14.45
C SER A 13 -45.20 -28.31 -14.36
N MET A 14 -44.75 -27.11 -14.72
CA MET A 14 -43.39 -26.61 -14.76
C MET A 14 -42.57 -27.12 -13.59
N LEU A 15 -41.49 -27.84 -13.92
CA LEU A 15 -40.44 -28.21 -12.99
C LEU A 15 -39.92 -26.96 -12.27
N HIS A 16 -40.14 -26.93 -10.97
CA HIS A 16 -39.19 -26.55 -9.93
C HIS A 16 -37.80 -26.16 -10.43
N THR A 17 -37.53 -24.86 -10.58
CA THR A 17 -36.16 -24.33 -10.49
C THR A 17 -36.21 -22.86 -10.05
N THR A 18 -36.64 -22.62 -8.82
CA THR A 18 -36.51 -21.30 -8.19
C THR A 18 -35.02 -21.06 -7.92
N ARG A 19 -34.40 -20.29 -8.81
CA ARG A 19 -33.00 -19.88 -8.81
C ARG A 19 -32.61 -19.24 -7.47
N VAL A 20 -31.82 -19.96 -6.67
CA VAL A 20 -31.04 -19.37 -5.58
C VAL A 20 -29.88 -18.58 -6.19
N VAL A 21 -30.11 -17.31 -6.56
CA VAL A 21 -29.03 -16.38 -6.93
C VAL A 21 -29.40 -14.96 -6.51
N ALA A 22 -29.37 -14.68 -5.21
CA ALA A 22 -29.46 -13.31 -4.69
C ALA A 22 -28.79 -13.21 -3.31
N ALA A 23 -27.53 -13.64 -3.19
CA ALA A 23 -26.76 -13.46 -1.95
C ALA A 23 -25.25 -13.52 -2.19
N PHE A 24 -24.73 -12.78 -3.19
CA PHE A 24 -23.28 -12.77 -3.45
C PHE A 24 -22.73 -11.43 -3.94
N CYS A 25 -23.35 -10.29 -3.56
CA CYS A 25 -22.87 -8.96 -3.95
C CYS A 25 -22.36 -8.09 -2.78
N LEU A 26 -22.18 -8.62 -1.56
CA LEU A 26 -21.91 -7.79 -0.36
C LEU A 26 -20.63 -8.12 0.40
N LEU A 27 -19.64 -8.81 -0.18
CA LEU A 27 -18.44 -9.23 0.55
C LEU A 27 -17.09 -8.84 -0.06
N THR A 28 -17.04 -7.85 -0.95
CA THR A 28 -15.77 -7.32 -1.48
C THR A 28 -15.63 -5.82 -1.35
N LEU A 29 -16.06 -5.24 -0.23
CA LEU A 29 -15.46 -3.98 0.23
C LEU A 29 -14.16 -4.34 0.95
N ALA A 30 -13.17 -4.78 0.18
CA ALA A 30 -11.80 -4.77 0.64
C ALA A 30 -11.45 -3.29 0.86
N SER A 31 -11.36 -2.90 2.13
CA SER A 31 -10.89 -1.58 2.53
C SER A 31 -9.49 -1.38 1.96
N ALA A 32 -9.42 -0.73 0.79
CA ALA A 32 -8.21 -0.05 0.36
C ALA A 32 -8.04 1.17 1.27
N ALA A 33 -7.58 0.93 2.50
CA ALA A 33 -6.97 1.98 3.29
C ALA A 33 -5.77 2.45 2.45
N GLY A 34 -5.96 3.57 1.75
CA GLY A 34 -4.94 4.14 0.90
C GLY A 34 -3.73 4.45 1.77
N ALA A 35 -2.68 3.65 1.64
CA ALA A 35 -1.38 4.04 2.14
C ALA A 35 -1.03 5.35 1.43
N ALA A 36 -1.00 6.46 2.19
CA ALA A 36 -0.51 7.73 1.67
C ALA A 36 0.85 7.47 1.02
N SER A 37 1.04 7.95 -0.21
CA SER A 37 2.26 7.68 -0.94
C SER A 37 3.44 8.29 -0.17
N LEU A 38 4.64 7.73 -0.35
CA LEU A 38 5.81 8.28 0.31
C LEU A 38 6.05 9.75 -0.06
N ALA A 39 5.65 10.15 -1.27
CA ALA A 39 5.67 11.54 -1.73
C ALA A 39 4.68 12.47 -1.00
N ASP A 40 3.58 11.93 -0.48
CA ASP A 40 2.65 12.70 0.36
C ASP A 40 3.24 12.96 1.75
N ARG A 41 4.11 12.07 2.23
CA ARG A 41 4.74 12.15 3.56
C ARG A 41 6.06 12.91 3.54
N LEU A 42 6.81 12.80 2.45
CA LEU A 42 8.10 13.44 2.24
C LEU A 42 8.05 14.21 0.93
N ALA A 43 8.16 15.53 1.00
CA ALA A 43 8.23 16.37 -0.19
C ALA A 43 9.41 15.91 -1.10
N PRO A 44 9.14 15.51 -2.36
CA PRO A 44 10.17 15.07 -3.30
C PRO A 44 11.25 16.13 -3.54
N GLY A 45 12.51 15.70 -3.62
CA GLY A 45 13.66 16.57 -3.87
C GLY A 45 14.08 17.46 -2.69
N MET A 46 13.36 17.40 -1.56
CA MET A 46 13.72 18.12 -0.33
C MET A 46 14.39 17.17 0.65
N PRO A 47 15.45 17.62 1.38
CA PRO A 47 16.02 16.84 2.47
C PRO A 47 15.10 16.86 3.69
N HIS A 48 14.91 15.68 4.28
CA HIS A 48 14.18 15.49 5.53
C HIS A 48 15.11 14.86 6.56
N TYR A 49 15.07 15.31 7.82
CA TYR A 49 16.02 14.90 8.85
C TYR A 49 15.37 14.02 9.91
N PHE A 50 16.08 12.98 10.31
CA PHE A 50 15.61 11.97 11.28
C PHE A 50 16.73 11.58 12.24
N ASP A 51 16.36 11.17 13.45
CA ASP A 51 17.29 10.66 14.45
C ASP A 51 17.67 9.19 14.21
N SER A 52 16.86 8.47 13.45
CA SER A 52 16.94 7.04 13.22
C SER A 52 16.50 6.69 11.80
N PHE A 53 16.98 5.53 11.34
CA PHE A 53 16.60 4.96 10.05
C PHE A 53 16.67 3.44 10.15
N ASP A 54 15.62 2.76 9.71
CA ASP A 54 15.53 1.30 9.68
C ASP A 54 14.91 0.83 8.36
N ALA A 55 15.76 0.41 7.43
CA ALA A 55 15.33 -0.12 6.13
C ALA A 55 14.65 -1.50 6.21
N THR A 56 14.67 -2.17 7.36
CA THR A 56 14.08 -3.50 7.53
C THR A 56 12.57 -3.45 7.79
N GLN A 57 12.02 -2.27 8.05
CA GLN A 57 10.58 -2.05 8.20
C GLN A 57 9.82 -2.35 6.91
N GLN A 58 8.66 -2.99 7.05
CA GLN A 58 7.78 -3.38 5.94
C GLN A 58 6.30 -3.12 6.31
N PRO A 59 5.65 -2.07 5.76
CA PRO A 59 6.22 -1.01 4.91
C PRO A 59 7.22 -0.15 5.69
N TRP A 60 8.15 0.50 4.99
CA TRP A 60 9.02 1.48 5.64
C TRP A 60 8.26 2.77 5.91
N GLU A 61 8.36 3.27 7.15
CA GLU A 61 7.78 4.55 7.52
C GLU A 61 8.87 5.51 8.01
N PRO A 62 8.97 6.73 7.43
CA PRO A 62 10.04 7.67 7.77
C PRO A 62 9.98 8.22 9.20
N GLY A 63 8.92 7.98 9.97
CA GLY A 63 8.71 8.65 11.26
C GLY A 63 8.40 10.14 11.09
N GLN A 64 8.58 10.92 12.15
CA GLN A 64 8.40 12.38 12.09
C GLN A 64 9.68 13.07 11.63
N PRO A 65 9.63 13.91 10.58
CA PRO A 65 10.76 14.73 10.19
C PRO A 65 11.03 15.79 11.27
N LEU A 66 12.30 16.00 11.59
CA LEU A 66 12.78 16.95 12.59
C LEU A 66 13.50 18.13 11.93
N ASN A 67 13.65 19.23 12.66
CA ASN A 67 14.51 20.32 12.21
C ASN A 67 15.99 19.93 12.36
N ILE A 68 16.85 20.50 11.50
CA ILE A 68 18.29 20.22 11.53
C ILE A 68 18.92 20.53 12.91
N GLU A 69 18.46 21.58 13.57
CA GLU A 69 18.94 21.98 14.91
C GLU A 69 18.59 20.95 16.00
N GLU A 70 17.52 20.18 15.81
CA GLU A 70 17.10 19.15 16.76
C GLU A 70 17.98 17.91 16.63
N VAL A 71 18.22 17.45 15.39
CA VAL A 71 19.01 16.23 15.15
C VAL A 71 20.52 16.46 15.29
N PHE A 72 21.02 17.67 15.02
CA PHE A 72 22.45 17.97 15.09
C PHE A 72 23.02 17.80 16.50
N LYS A 73 22.20 18.07 17.53
CA LYS A 73 22.56 17.91 18.95
C LYS A 73 22.89 16.48 19.33
N ASN A 74 22.37 15.50 18.59
CA ASN A 74 22.55 14.09 18.88
C ASN A 74 23.89 13.55 18.36
N TYR A 75 24.68 14.36 17.64
CA TYR A 75 25.92 13.97 16.95
C TYR A 75 25.78 12.82 15.95
N GLN A 76 24.60 12.22 15.77
CA GLN A 76 24.29 11.25 14.75
C GLN A 76 22.87 11.48 14.25
N TYR A 77 22.71 11.58 12.93
CA TYR A 77 21.42 11.80 12.30
C TYR A 77 21.41 11.32 10.85
N TYR A 78 20.21 11.23 10.29
CA TYR A 78 19.97 10.81 8.92
C TYR A 78 19.31 11.94 8.14
N GLU A 79 19.76 12.14 6.91
CA GLU A 79 19.12 13.00 5.92
C GLU A 79 18.59 12.08 4.82
N ILE A 80 17.28 12.15 4.57
CA ILE A 80 16.62 11.34 3.56
C ILE A 80 16.10 12.27 2.46
N LEU A 81 16.49 11.95 1.22
CA LEU A 81 16.03 12.63 0.02
C LEU A 81 15.20 11.67 -0.79
N LEU A 82 13.93 12.02 -1.03
CA LEU A 82 13.06 11.31 -1.95
C LEU A 82 13.32 11.81 -3.37
N ASP A 83 13.43 10.89 -4.34
CA ASP A 83 13.51 11.25 -5.75
C ASP A 83 12.20 11.92 -6.23
N ARG A 84 12.25 12.59 -7.39
CA ARG A 84 11.09 13.32 -7.92
C ARG A 84 9.87 12.43 -8.18
N ASP A 85 10.11 11.16 -8.49
CA ASP A 85 9.07 10.20 -8.85
C ASP A 85 8.51 9.44 -7.63
N GLY A 86 9.08 9.65 -6.43
CA GLY A 86 8.73 8.92 -5.20
C GLY A 86 9.14 7.45 -5.18
N LYS A 87 10.00 7.02 -6.10
CA LYS A 87 10.38 5.60 -6.34
C LYS A 87 11.72 5.23 -5.76
N ALA A 88 12.53 6.19 -5.35
CA ALA A 88 13.81 5.94 -4.72
C ALA A 88 14.10 6.97 -3.65
N ILE A 89 14.83 6.55 -2.62
CA ILE A 89 15.39 7.45 -1.61
C ILE A 89 16.91 7.34 -1.58
N VAL A 90 17.54 8.45 -1.20
CA VAL A 90 18.94 8.48 -0.76
C VAL A 90 18.95 8.79 0.72
N VAL A 91 19.66 7.96 1.48
CA VAL A 91 19.80 8.07 2.92
C VAL A 91 21.26 8.39 3.22
N ASN A 92 21.52 9.57 3.75
CA ASN A 92 22.84 10.00 4.19
C ASN A 92 22.90 9.93 5.71
N GLN A 93 23.85 9.18 6.25
CA GLN A 93 24.15 9.18 7.68
C GLN A 93 25.22 10.21 7.97
N TYR A 94 24.99 11.06 8.97
CA TYR A 94 25.96 12.01 9.49
C TYR A 94 26.38 11.63 10.90
N ILE A 95 27.68 11.68 11.18
CA ILE A 95 28.26 11.52 12.51
C ILE A 95 29.14 12.74 12.78
N ARG A 96 28.85 13.47 13.86
CA ARG A 96 29.50 14.72 14.28
C ARG A 96 29.58 15.74 13.14
N GLY A 97 28.48 15.90 12.41
CA GLY A 97 28.36 16.83 11.28
C GLY A 97 29.07 16.40 9.99
N SER A 98 29.76 15.25 9.98
CA SER A 98 30.42 14.71 8.79
C SER A 98 29.60 13.56 8.20
N LYS A 99 29.45 13.51 6.87
CA LYS A 99 28.75 12.40 6.20
C LYS A 99 29.58 11.12 6.35
N ALA A 100 29.05 10.14 7.07
CA ALA A 100 29.70 8.87 7.36
C ALA A 100 29.33 7.78 6.33
N ALA A 101 28.08 7.80 5.83
CA ALA A 101 27.59 6.85 4.84
C ALA A 101 26.54 7.51 3.92
N SER A 102 26.37 6.94 2.73
CA SER A 102 25.31 7.29 1.79
C SER A 102 24.81 6.01 1.13
N GLU A 103 23.51 5.77 1.21
CA GLU A 103 22.89 4.56 0.69
C GLU A 103 21.68 4.93 -0.16
N LYS A 104 21.45 4.17 -1.22
CA LYS A 104 20.31 4.36 -2.12
C LYS A 104 19.36 3.18 -2.01
N TYR A 105 18.07 3.48 -1.90
CA TYR A 105 17.02 2.47 -1.82
C TYR A 105 15.98 2.73 -2.91
N ARG A 106 15.44 1.66 -3.48
CA ARG A 106 14.21 1.67 -4.28
C ARG A 106 13.04 1.43 -3.35
N VAL A 107 11.97 2.21 -3.53
CA VAL A 107 10.68 2.03 -2.86
C VAL A 107 9.88 1.02 -3.68
N LEU A 108 9.50 -0.10 -3.06
CA LEU A 108 8.68 -1.13 -3.68
C LEU A 108 7.18 -0.79 -3.59
N PRO A 109 6.31 -1.41 -4.41
CA PRO A 109 4.86 -1.14 -4.37
C PRO A 109 4.19 -1.42 -3.02
N ASP A 110 4.79 -2.28 -2.19
CA ASP A 110 4.34 -2.56 -0.82
C ASP A 110 4.87 -1.56 0.22
N GLY A 111 5.64 -0.54 -0.21
CA GLY A 111 6.26 0.46 0.66
C GLY A 111 7.56 0.01 1.32
N SER A 112 8.01 -1.23 1.11
CA SER A 112 9.32 -1.69 1.61
C SER A 112 10.48 -1.06 0.83
N LEU A 113 11.65 -1.06 1.44
CA LEU A 113 12.88 -0.54 0.83
C LEU A 113 13.78 -1.66 0.35
N GLN A 114 14.20 -1.57 -0.92
CA GLN A 114 15.22 -2.44 -1.50
C GLN A 114 16.51 -1.66 -1.72
N LYS A 115 17.60 -2.06 -1.05
CA LYS A 115 18.91 -1.43 -1.24
C LYS A 115 19.35 -1.59 -2.70
N SER A 116 19.68 -0.48 -3.35
CA SER A 116 20.29 -0.48 -4.68
C SER A 116 21.77 -0.81 -4.54
N GLY A 117 22.25 -1.79 -5.31
CA GLY A 117 23.67 -2.18 -5.33
C GLY A 117 24.57 -0.97 -5.64
N GLN A 118 25.71 -0.95 -4.95
CA GLN A 118 26.74 0.10 -4.98
C GLN A 118 27.44 0.20 -6.34
#